data_AF-A0A0A1D2I6-F1
#
_entry.id   AF-A0A0A1D2I6-F1
#
_cell.length_a   1.000
_cell.length_b   1.000
_cell.length_c   1.000
_cell.angle_alpha   90.00
_cell.angle_beta   90.00
_cell.angle_gamma   90.00
#
_symmetry.space_group_name_H-M   'P 1'
#
loop_
_entity.id
_entity.type
_entity.pdbx_description
1 polymer ?
#
loop_
_entity_poly.entity_id
_entity_poly.type
_entity_poly.pdbx_seq_one_letter_code
_entity_poly.pdbx_strand_id
1 'polypeptide(L)'
;MGGELKSFTISGPTTAAFTTQTVRTLPTTRMPDIAKKVLGATLTVTQDESWSAPAADGSRTNTIKLTVAKAPVDVAAVQKLVVSGDSTVVELSGEVKSSVPFLGAKIASAAEPVIGRALNLQATLAQEWLTTHS
;
A
#
# COMPACT_ATOMS: atom_id res chain seq x y z
N MET A 1 -9.59 8.69 -5.52
CA MET A 1 -9.23 7.26 -5.44
C MET A 1 -10.55 6.51 -5.22
N GLY A 2 -11.13 5.91 -6.27
CA GLY A 2 -12.50 5.36 -6.23
C GLY A 2 -12.56 3.86 -5.93
N GLY A 3 -11.74 3.39 -5.01
CA GLY A 3 -11.74 1.98 -4.62
C GLY A 3 -12.77 1.69 -3.53
N GLU A 4 -13.29 0.46 -3.49
CA GLU A 4 -14.22 0.02 -2.45
C GLU A 4 -13.49 -0.91 -1.48
N LEU A 5 -13.61 -0.66 -0.17
CA LEU A 5 -13.12 -1.58 0.86
C LEU A 5 -14.03 -2.82 0.90
N LYS A 6 -13.45 -4.01 0.78
CA LYS A 6 -14.19 -5.28 0.87
C LYS A 6 -14.01 -5.92 2.23
N SER A 7 -12.80 -5.90 2.78
CA SER A 7 -12.55 -6.35 4.15
C SER A 7 -11.30 -5.70 4.72
N PHE A 8 -11.26 -5.63 6.04
CA PHE A 8 -10.09 -5.25 6.82
C PHE A 8 -10.05 -6.11 8.08
N THR A 9 -8.90 -6.68 8.38
CA THR A 9 -8.69 -7.49 9.59
C THR A 9 -7.40 -7.09 10.27
N ILE A 10 -7.39 -7.21 11.60
CA ILE A 10 -6.21 -7.04 12.47
C ILE A 10 -6.08 -8.31 13.29
N SER A 11 -4.87 -8.87 13.35
CA SER A 11 -4.55 -10.01 14.19
C SER A 11 -3.45 -9.64 15.18
N GLY A 12 -3.76 -9.72 16.46
CA GLY A 12 -2.87 -9.35 17.56
C GLY A 12 -3.11 -7.93 18.10
N PRO A 13 -2.53 -7.59 19.27
CA PRO A 13 -2.65 -6.26 19.85
C PRO A 13 -1.78 -5.25 19.12
N THR A 14 -2.34 -4.10 18.75
CA THR A 14 -1.62 -3.04 18.00
C THR A 14 -0.50 -2.38 18.82
N THR A 15 -0.47 -2.58 20.14
CA THR A 15 0.62 -2.17 21.04
C THR A 15 1.86 -3.05 20.96
N ALA A 16 1.76 -4.26 20.38
CA ALA A 16 2.88 -5.17 20.13
C ALA A 16 3.01 -5.43 18.62
N ALA A 17 3.75 -6.45 18.21
CA ALA A 17 3.73 -6.91 16.82
C ALA A 17 2.33 -7.41 16.44
N PHE A 18 1.89 -7.11 15.22
CA PHE A 18 0.57 -7.49 14.72
C PHE A 18 0.59 -7.61 13.20
N THR A 19 -0.45 -8.21 12.63
CA THR A 19 -0.65 -8.24 11.18
C THR A 19 -1.96 -7.59 10.80
N THR A 20 -2.02 -7.02 9.60
CA THR A 20 -3.29 -6.61 8.99
C THR A 20 -3.45 -7.24 7.63
N GLN A 21 -4.70 -7.44 7.23
CA GLN A 21 -5.05 -7.74 5.85
C GLN A 21 -6.15 -6.78 5.39
N THR A 22 -5.92 -6.15 4.25
CA THR A 22 -6.89 -5.29 3.58
C THR A 22 -7.22 -5.86 2.21
N VAL A 23 -8.50 -6.03 1.91
CA VAL A 23 -8.96 -6.37 0.55
C VAL A 23 -9.79 -5.22 0.02
N ARG A 24 -9.42 -4.71 -1.17
CA ARG A 24 -10.12 -3.61 -1.83
C ARG A 24 -10.29 -3.85 -3.31
N THR A 25 -11.31 -3.26 -3.91
CA THR A 25 -11.41 -3.14 -5.35
C THR A 25 -10.87 -1.79 -5.80
N LEU A 26 -10.21 -1.75 -6.96
CA LEU A 26 -9.71 -0.53 -7.59
C LEU A 26 -10.20 -0.45 -9.04
N PRO A 27 -10.66 0.72 -9.52
CA PRO A 27 -11.00 0.89 -10.93
C PRO A 27 -9.75 0.83 -11.80
N THR A 28 -9.85 0.18 -12.96
CA THR A 28 -8.73 0.07 -13.92
C THR A 28 -8.61 1.30 -14.83
N THR A 29 -9.38 2.35 -14.60
CA THR A 29 -9.50 3.54 -15.47
C THR A 29 -8.18 4.24 -15.78
N ARG A 30 -7.19 4.14 -14.88
CA ARG A 30 -5.84 4.72 -15.04
C ARG A 30 -4.81 3.78 -15.68
N MET A 31 -5.21 2.55 -16.05
CA MET A 31 -4.35 1.59 -16.72
C MET A 31 -4.41 1.74 -18.25
N PRO A 32 -3.36 1.31 -18.97
CA PRO A 32 -3.39 1.23 -20.42
C PRO A 32 -4.58 0.40 -20.94
N ASP A 33 -5.14 0.75 -22.10
CA ASP A 33 -6.32 0.07 -22.68
C ASP A 33 -6.15 -1.43 -22.84
N ILE A 34 -4.94 -1.88 -23.18
CA ILE A 34 -4.62 -3.29 -23.31
C ILE A 34 -4.72 -4.04 -21.97
N ALA A 35 -4.30 -3.41 -20.87
CA ALA A 35 -4.43 -3.98 -19.53
C ALA A 35 -5.90 -4.00 -19.08
N LYS A 36 -6.67 -2.94 -19.39
CA LYS A 36 -8.12 -2.88 -19.09
C LYS A 36 -8.92 -4.00 -19.76
N LYS A 37 -8.61 -4.33 -21.03
CA LYS A 37 -9.29 -5.43 -21.75
C LYS A 37 -9.06 -6.80 -21.10
N VAL A 38 -7.86 -7.04 -20.57
CA VAL A 38 -7.48 -8.33 -19.97
C VAL A 38 -7.99 -8.43 -18.53
N LEU A 39 -7.89 -7.35 -17.76
CA LEU A 39 -8.14 -7.33 -16.32
C LEU A 39 -9.60 -6.96 -15.96
N GLY A 40 -10.34 -6.40 -16.91
CA GLY A 40 -11.70 -5.89 -16.72
C GLY A 40 -11.75 -4.48 -16.14
N ALA A 41 -12.94 -4.04 -15.74
CA ALA A 41 -13.19 -2.68 -15.24
C ALA A 41 -12.64 -2.44 -13.82
N THR A 42 -12.50 -3.50 -13.03
CA THR A 42 -12.08 -3.44 -11.62
C THR A 42 -11.12 -4.56 -11.28
N LEU A 43 -10.10 -4.24 -10.49
CA LEU A 43 -9.15 -5.18 -9.91
C LEU A 43 -9.41 -5.35 -8.43
N THR A 44 -9.22 -6.56 -7.91
CA THR A 44 -9.17 -6.79 -6.45
C THR A 44 -7.72 -6.83 -6.02
N VAL A 45 -7.37 -6.08 -4.98
CA VAL A 45 -6.04 -6.05 -4.39
C VAL A 45 -6.15 -6.53 -2.95
N THR A 46 -5.34 -7.54 -2.63
CA THR A 46 -5.10 -7.98 -1.25
C THR A 46 -3.77 -7.39 -0.80
N GLN A 47 -3.79 -6.77 0.38
CA GLN A 47 -2.63 -6.16 1.03
C GLN A 47 -2.45 -6.81 2.38
N ASP A 48 -1.36 -7.56 2.53
CA ASP A 48 -0.95 -8.16 3.79
C ASP A 48 0.19 -7.35 4.39
N GLU A 49 0.07 -7.03 5.67
CA GLU A 49 1.03 -6.23 6.41
C GLU A 49 1.48 -6.94 7.68
N SER A 50 2.78 -6.92 7.93
CA SER A 50 3.39 -7.44 9.15
C SER A 50 4.13 -6.33 9.87
N TRP A 51 3.55 -5.89 10.98
CA TRP A 51 4.08 -4.80 11.81
C TRP A 51 4.95 -5.35 12.93
N SER A 52 6.16 -4.79 13.06
CA SER A 52 7.03 -5.04 14.21
C SER A 52 6.42 -4.47 15.49
N ALA A 53 6.82 -4.99 16.64
CA ALA A 53 6.64 -4.26 17.90
C ALA A 53 7.33 -2.89 17.83
N PRO A 54 6.92 -1.90 18.63
CA PRO A 54 7.68 -0.67 18.81
C PRO A 54 9.12 -0.98 19.21
N ALA A 55 10.08 -0.37 18.51
CA ALA A 55 11.47 -0.39 18.92
C ALA A 55 11.67 0.53 20.14
N ALA A 56 12.86 0.46 20.75
CA ALA A 56 13.19 1.27 21.93
C ALA A 56 13.14 2.78 21.66
N ASP A 57 13.36 3.20 20.41
CA ASP A 57 13.25 4.58 19.95
C ASP A 57 11.82 4.97 19.51
N GLY A 58 10.84 4.09 19.72
CA GLY A 58 9.45 4.26 19.29
C GLY A 58 9.20 4.00 17.80
N SER A 59 10.24 3.70 17.00
CA SER A 59 10.07 3.41 15.59
C SER A 59 9.36 2.07 15.35
N ARG A 60 8.75 1.91 14.17
CA ARG A 60 8.12 0.66 13.74
C ARG A 60 8.45 0.35 12.30
N THR A 61 8.58 -0.94 11.99
CA THR A 61 8.74 -1.45 10.64
C THR A 61 7.48 -2.23 10.25
N ASN A 62 7.04 -2.05 9.01
CA ASN A 62 5.95 -2.79 8.39
C ASN A 62 6.45 -3.43 7.10
N THR A 63 6.36 -4.75 6.99
CA THR A 63 6.56 -5.48 5.74
C THR A 63 5.23 -5.65 5.04
N ILE A 64 5.14 -5.15 3.81
CA ILE A 64 3.91 -5.07 3.02
C ILE A 64 4.04 -5.99 1.81
N LYS A 65 3.02 -6.81 1.58
CA LYS A 65 2.87 -7.60 0.35
C LYS A 65 1.53 -7.26 -0.31
N LEU A 66 1.57 -6.94 -1.60
CA LEU A 66 0.36 -6.76 -2.41
C LEU A 66 0.24 -7.89 -3.42
N THR A 67 -0.96 -8.43 -3.55
CA THR A 67 -1.34 -9.36 -4.60
C THR A 67 -2.55 -8.81 -5.34
N VAL A 68 -2.46 -8.82 -6.67
CA VAL A 68 -3.54 -8.33 -7.55
C VAL A 68 -4.26 -9.51 -8.17
N ALA A 69 -5.54 -9.67 -7.87
CA ALA A 69 -6.35 -10.72 -8.47
C ALA A 69 -6.35 -10.58 -10.01
N LYS A 70 -6.15 -11.69 -10.72
CA LYS A 70 -6.15 -11.78 -12.19
C LYS A 70 -5.00 -11.08 -12.91
N ALA A 71 -4.01 -10.55 -12.19
CA ALA A 71 -2.80 -9.99 -12.78
C ALA A 71 -1.57 -10.66 -12.15
N PRO A 72 -0.58 -11.12 -12.93
CA PRO A 72 0.64 -11.70 -12.36
C PRO A 72 1.60 -10.57 -11.98
N VAL A 73 1.19 -9.79 -10.98
CA VAL A 73 1.94 -8.67 -10.40
C VAL A 73 2.04 -8.89 -8.90
N ASP A 74 3.26 -8.92 -8.41
CA ASP A 74 3.60 -8.97 -7.00
C ASP A 74 4.29 -7.68 -6.60
N VAL A 75 3.88 -7.11 -5.47
CA VAL A 75 4.57 -5.96 -4.87
C VAL A 75 5.03 -6.35 -3.48
N ALA A 76 6.29 -6.06 -3.18
CA ALA A 76 6.86 -6.18 -1.86
C ALA A 76 7.44 -4.83 -1.45
N ALA A 77 7.12 -4.38 -0.24
CA ALA A 77 7.65 -3.14 0.30
C ALA A 77 7.92 -3.25 1.80
N VAL A 78 8.82 -2.40 2.29
CA VAL A 78 9.08 -2.18 3.70
C VAL A 78 8.86 -0.71 3.99
N GLN A 79 7.95 -0.43 4.92
CA GLN A 79 7.71 0.89 5.47
C GLN A 79 8.35 1.00 6.85
N LYS A 80 9.03 2.10 7.13
CA LYS A 80 9.51 2.45 8.46
C LYS A 80 8.85 3.74 8.92
N LEU A 81 8.32 3.73 10.13
CA LEU A 81 7.82 4.91 10.83
C LEU A 81 8.85 5.32 11.87
N VAL A 82 9.36 6.54 11.75
CA VAL A 82 10.39 7.09 12.64
C VAL A 82 9.84 8.32 13.35
N VAL A 83 10.00 8.36 14.68
CA VAL A 83 9.62 9.51 15.49
C VAL A 83 10.53 10.70 15.16
N SER A 84 9.95 11.87 14.90
CA SER A 84 10.68 13.11 14.61
C SER A 84 10.00 14.29 15.31
N GLY A 85 10.33 14.49 16.60
CA GLY A 85 9.64 15.46 17.45
C GLY A 85 8.15 15.13 17.53
N ASP A 86 7.32 16.11 17.18
CA ASP A 86 5.85 15.97 17.13
C ASP A 86 5.34 15.40 15.80
N SER A 87 6.25 14.95 14.93
CA SER A 87 5.93 14.40 13.61
C SER A 87 6.44 12.97 13.44
N THR A 88 5.97 12.30 12.39
CA THR A 88 6.46 10.98 11.99
C THR A 88 7.04 11.07 10.58
N VAL A 89 8.27 10.58 10.41
CA VAL A 89 8.85 10.35 9.09
C VAL A 89 8.45 8.96 8.62
N VAL A 90 7.88 8.89 7.41
CA VAL A 90 7.51 7.64 6.75
C VAL A 90 8.53 7.36 5.66
N GLU A 91 9.33 6.32 5.84
CA GLU A 91 10.24 5.81 4.81
C GLU A 91 9.57 4.60 4.15
N LEU A 92 9.54 4.56 2.82
CA LEU A 92 9.01 3.41 2.08
C LEU A 92 10.02 2.99 1.01
N SER A 93 10.39 1.72 1.03
CA SER A 93 11.19 1.09 -0.02
C SER A 93 10.48 -0.16 -0.53
N GLY A 94 10.54 -0.44 -1.82
CA GLY A 94 9.86 -1.60 -2.37
C GLY A 94 10.15 -1.87 -3.83
N GLU A 95 9.70 -3.03 -4.29
CA GLU A 95 9.83 -3.51 -5.65
C GLU A 95 8.48 -3.99 -6.21
N VAL A 96 8.30 -3.83 -7.52
CA VAL A 96 7.17 -4.36 -8.27
C VAL A 96 7.70 -5.37 -9.28
N LYS A 97 7.24 -6.60 -9.20
CA LYS A 97 7.56 -7.68 -10.14
C LYS A 97 6.32 -8.00 -10.97
N SER A 98 6.49 -8.08 -12.29
CA SER A 98 5.42 -8.48 -13.21
C SER A 98 5.98 -9.46 -14.21
N SER A 99 5.31 -10.60 -14.40
CA SER A 99 5.68 -11.57 -15.43
C SER A 99 5.02 -11.31 -16.78
N VAL A 100 4.22 -10.25 -16.92
CA VAL A 100 3.59 -9.91 -18.21
C VAL A 100 4.63 -9.26 -19.15
N PRO A 101 4.88 -9.83 -20.35
CA PRO A 101 5.82 -9.27 -21.31
C PRO A 101 5.45 -7.83 -21.70
N PHE A 102 6.45 -6.95 -21.83
CA PHE A 102 6.32 -5.53 -22.24
C PHE A 102 5.59 -4.57 -21.28
N LEU A 103 5.11 -5.06 -20.13
CA LEU A 103 4.42 -4.24 -19.12
C LEU A 103 5.32 -3.83 -17.94
N GLY A 104 6.34 -4.62 -17.58
CA GLY A 104 7.18 -4.36 -16.40
C GLY A 104 7.78 -2.96 -16.32
N ALA A 105 8.58 -2.56 -17.33
CA ALA A 105 9.27 -1.26 -17.31
C ALA A 105 8.30 -0.06 -17.43
N LYS A 106 7.25 -0.18 -18.26
CA LYS A 106 6.26 0.90 -18.44
C LYS A 106 5.34 1.06 -17.23
N ILE A 107 4.96 -0.03 -16.57
CA ILE A 107 4.18 0.01 -15.32
C ILE A 107 5.04 0.63 -14.22
N ALA A 108 6.29 0.20 -14.04
CA ALA A 108 7.17 0.73 -13.00
C ALA A 108 7.35 2.26 -13.13
N SER A 109 7.71 2.74 -14.33
CA SER A 109 7.86 4.17 -14.59
C SER A 109 6.56 4.97 -14.43
N ALA A 110 5.41 4.39 -14.79
CA ALA A 110 4.11 5.04 -14.57
C ALA A 110 3.66 5.02 -13.09
N ALA A 111 4.16 4.06 -12.30
CA ALA A 111 3.77 3.88 -10.91
C ALA A 111 4.47 4.86 -9.98
N GLU A 112 5.76 5.17 -10.18
CA GLU A 112 6.56 6.04 -9.30
C GLU A 112 5.88 7.38 -8.95
N PRO A 113 5.41 8.20 -9.92
CA PRO A 113 4.78 9.49 -9.59
C PRO A 113 3.43 9.31 -8.90
N VAL A 114 2.74 8.19 -9.17
CA VAL A 114 1.43 7.88 -8.59
C VAL A 114 1.59 7.42 -7.14
N ILE A 115 2.61 6.62 -6.85
CA ILE A 115 2.93 6.13 -5.50
C ILE A 115 3.28 7.32 -4.61
N GLY A 116 4.20 8.20 -5.03
CA GLY A 116 4.56 9.38 -4.24
C GLY A 116 3.36 10.27 -3.91
N ARG A 117 2.48 10.53 -4.89
CA ARG A 117 1.23 11.28 -4.66
C ARG A 117 0.26 10.55 -3.72
N ALA A 118 0.14 9.23 -3.85
CA ALA A 118 -0.73 8.44 -3.00
C ALA A 118 -0.26 8.44 -1.54
N LEU A 119 1.06 8.32 -1.31
CA LEU A 119 1.65 8.37 0.03
C LEU A 119 1.46 9.73 0.69
N ASN A 120 1.70 10.82 -0.06
CA ASN A 120 1.45 12.17 0.45
C ASN A 120 -0.04 12.36 0.81
N LEU A 121 -0.95 11.90 -0.04
CA LEU A 121 -2.39 11.94 0.26
C LEU A 121 -2.73 11.12 1.52
N GLN A 122 -2.16 9.93 1.67
CA GLN A 122 -2.37 9.10 2.86
C GLN A 122 -1.86 9.78 4.13
N ALA A 123 -0.68 10.42 4.08
CA ALA A 123 -0.13 11.17 5.21
C ALA A 123 -1.05 12.34 5.60
N THR A 124 -1.57 13.10 4.62
CA THR A 124 -2.55 14.17 4.87
C THR A 124 -3.82 13.63 5.52
N LEU A 125 -4.42 12.58 4.97
CA LEU A 125 -5.64 11.99 5.51
C LEU A 125 -5.42 11.41 6.92
N ALA A 126 -4.27 10.80 7.17
CA ALA A 126 -3.91 10.31 8.50
C ALA A 126 -3.78 11.47 9.49
N GLN A 127 -3.14 12.57 9.10
CA GLN A 127 -3.02 13.76 9.93
C GLN A 127 -4.40 14.38 10.25
N GLU A 128 -5.27 14.51 9.26
CA GLU A 128 -6.65 15.01 9.45
C GLU A 128 -7.46 14.10 10.37
N TRP A 129 -7.27 12.78 10.27
CA TRP A 129 -7.93 11.84 11.17
C TRP A 129 -7.42 12.01 12.61
N LEU A 130 -6.10 12.11 12.80
CA LEU A 130 -5.48 12.32 14.10
C LEU A 130 -5.96 13.62 14.77
N THR A 131 -6.10 14.73 14.03
CA THR A 131 -6.59 15.99 14.60
C THR A 131 -8.06 15.95 14.98
N THR A 132 -8.86 15.07 14.37
CA THR A 132 -10.29 14.95 14.64
C THR A 132 -10.64 13.85 15.64
N HIS A 133 -9.68 12.99 15.99
CA HIS A 133 -9.87 11.83 16.86
C HIS A 133 -8.79 11.71 17.95
N SER A 134 -8.06 12.79 18.24
CA SER A 134 -7.15 12.93 19.38
C SER A 134 -7.90 13.27 20.67
#